data_AF-A0A4P5RGR5-F1
#
_entry.id   AF-A0A4P5RGR5-F1
#
_cell.length_a   1.000
_cell.length_b   1.000
_cell.length_c   1.000
_cell.angle_alpha   90.00
_cell.angle_beta   90.00
_cell.angle_gamma   90.00
#
_symmetry.space_group_name_H-M   'P 1'
#
loop_
_entity.id
_entity.type
_entity.pdbx_description
1 polymer ?
#
loop_
_entity_poly.entity_id
_entity_poly.type
_entity_poly.pdbx_seq_one_letter_code
_entity_poly.pdbx_strand_id
1 'polypeptide(L)'
;MQPYCGYEDYNFDVITADTCDVYGRFLIRMNELEQSLRIIEQALNKLEKLEGAPVMVADKKIAWPAQLAMGGDGLGNSLNHIREIMGTSMESLIHHFKLVTEGFHVPAGQVYVAIESPRGELGAQVVSDGGTKPYRMHFREPSFNNLQATSAMSEGGMVADIIGAVASIDPVMGGVDR
;
A
#
# COMPACT_ATOMS: atom_id res chain seq x y z
N MET A 1 10.39 -13.43 -3.62
CA MET A 1 9.80 -12.08 -3.47
C MET A 1 10.92 -11.11 -3.13
N GLN A 2 10.94 -9.91 -3.68
CA GLN A 2 11.92 -8.91 -3.28
C GLN A 2 11.39 -8.21 -2.02
N PRO A 3 12.11 -8.28 -0.88
CA PRO A 3 11.67 -7.60 0.33
C PRO A 3 11.61 -6.09 0.10
N TYR A 4 10.63 -5.45 0.72
CA TYR A 4 10.39 -4.01 0.66
C TYR A 4 9.98 -3.51 2.05
N CYS A 5 10.08 -2.21 2.30
CA CYS A 5 9.60 -1.59 3.55
C CYS A 5 10.11 -2.25 4.85
N GLY A 6 11.28 -2.91 4.84
CA GLY A 6 11.85 -3.55 6.02
C GLY A 6 11.26 -4.91 6.36
N TYR A 7 10.47 -5.55 5.48
CA TYR A 7 9.94 -6.90 5.69
C TYR A 7 11.04 -7.95 5.93
N GLU A 8 12.26 -7.71 5.44
CA GLU A 8 13.45 -8.51 5.69
C GLU A 8 13.85 -8.61 7.18
N ASP A 9 13.42 -7.65 8.01
CA ASP A 9 13.76 -7.62 9.42
C ASP A 9 12.70 -8.29 10.32
N TYR A 10 11.63 -8.83 9.74
CA TYR A 10 10.55 -9.49 10.48
C TYR A 10 10.62 -11.00 10.32
N ASN A 11 10.32 -11.72 11.40
CA ASN A 11 10.27 -13.18 11.37
C ASN A 11 8.82 -13.65 11.27
N PHE A 12 8.46 -14.23 10.13
CA PHE A 12 7.16 -14.81 9.84
C PHE A 12 7.30 -15.96 8.85
N ASP A 13 6.30 -16.82 8.81
CA ASP A 13 6.27 -17.98 7.94
C ASP A 13 5.31 -17.72 6.76
N VAL A 14 5.73 -18.11 5.55
CA VAL A 14 4.86 -18.04 4.37
C VAL A 14 3.96 -19.28 4.35
N ILE A 15 2.65 -19.06 4.47
CA ILE A 15 1.68 -20.15 4.54
C ILE A 15 1.42 -20.70 3.15
N THR A 16 1.46 -22.02 3.02
CA THR A 16 1.05 -22.74 1.81
C THR A 16 0.11 -23.89 2.20
N ALA A 17 -0.72 -24.31 1.25
CA ALA A 17 -1.58 -25.49 1.41
C ALA A 17 -1.37 -26.42 0.21
N ASP A 18 -1.47 -27.72 0.45
CA ASP A 18 -1.31 -28.74 -0.60
C ASP A 18 -2.57 -28.86 -1.48
N THR A 19 -3.72 -28.38 -1.00
CA THR A 19 -4.99 -28.42 -1.75
C THR A 19 -5.22 -27.13 -2.54
N CYS A 20 -5.80 -27.27 -3.73
CA CYS A 20 -6.13 -26.15 -4.62
C CYS A 20 -7.61 -25.72 -4.57
N ASP A 21 -8.33 -26.18 -3.56
CA ASP A 21 -9.76 -25.96 -3.37
C ASP A 21 -10.06 -24.67 -2.58
N VAL A 22 -11.35 -24.36 -2.47
CA VAL A 22 -11.83 -23.19 -1.71
C VAL A 22 -11.44 -23.31 -0.23
N TYR A 23 -11.45 -24.51 0.33
CA TYR A 23 -11.10 -24.75 1.72
C TYR A 23 -9.60 -24.51 1.99
N GLY A 24 -8.72 -24.97 1.10
CA GLY A 24 -7.29 -24.66 1.17
C GLY A 24 -7.02 -23.16 1.18
N ARG A 25 -7.69 -22.40 0.29
CA ARG A 25 -7.59 -20.92 0.28
C ARG A 25 -8.09 -20.29 1.57
N PHE A 26 -9.17 -20.82 2.16
CA PHE A 26 -9.66 -20.35 3.46
C PHE A 26 -8.65 -20.57 4.57
N LEU A 27 -8.05 -21.76 4.67
CA LEU A 27 -7.04 -22.08 5.67
C LEU A 27 -5.78 -21.21 5.54
N ILE A 28 -5.32 -20.96 4.31
CA ILE A 28 -4.19 -20.05 4.05
C ILE A 28 -4.48 -18.68 4.66
N ARG A 29 -5.63 -18.07 4.35
CA ARG A 29 -5.99 -16.74 4.86
C ARG A 29 -6.10 -16.70 6.38
N MET A 30 -6.66 -17.74 7.00
CA MET A 30 -6.76 -17.80 8.47
C MET A 30 -5.38 -17.82 9.13
N ASN A 31 -4.44 -18.59 8.59
CA ASN A 31 -3.08 -18.66 9.11
C ASN A 31 -2.26 -17.40 8.77
N GLU A 32 -2.51 -16.75 7.63
CA GLU A 32 -1.91 -15.44 7.29
C GLU A 32 -2.32 -14.34 8.27
N LEU A 33 -3.54 -14.39 8.82
CA LEU A 33 -3.97 -13.47 9.88
C LEU A 33 -3.13 -13.66 11.15
N GLU A 34 -2.83 -14.89 11.53
CA GLU A 34 -1.96 -15.18 12.68
C GLU A 34 -0.53 -14.67 12.45
N GLN A 35 0.03 -14.87 11.25
CA GLN A 35 1.35 -14.32 10.90
C GLN A 35 1.34 -12.79 10.84
N SER A 36 0.25 -12.18 10.37
CA SER A 36 0.08 -10.73 10.37
C SER A 36 0.10 -10.16 11.80
N LEU A 37 -0.59 -10.82 12.74
CA LEU A 37 -0.55 -10.44 14.16
C LEU A 37 0.87 -10.54 14.72
N ARG A 38 1.61 -11.62 14.39
CA ARG A 38 3.00 -11.80 14.79
C ARG A 38 3.93 -10.71 14.24
N ILE A 39 3.70 -10.23 13.03
CA ILE A 39 4.43 -9.09 12.46
C ILE A 39 4.10 -7.80 13.21
N ILE A 40 2.82 -7.57 13.54
CA ILE A 40 2.36 -6.39 14.30
C ILE A 40 3.02 -6.33 15.68
N GLU A 41 3.08 -7.45 16.41
CA GLU A 41 3.75 -7.52 17.71
C GLU A 41 5.24 -7.17 17.61
N GLN A 42 5.94 -7.69 16.59
CA GLN A 42 7.34 -7.35 16.34
C GLN A 42 7.51 -5.87 15.95
N ALA A 43 6.58 -5.31 15.18
CA ALA A 43 6.60 -3.92 14.76
C ALA A 43 6.41 -2.97 15.95
N LEU A 44 5.50 -3.28 16.87
CA LEU A 44 5.29 -2.52 18.11
C LEU A 44 6.58 -2.47 18.96
N ASN A 45 7.20 -3.63 19.19
CA ASN A 45 8.45 -3.71 19.95
C ASN A 45 9.61 -2.91 19.30
N LYS A 46 9.64 -2.84 17.95
CA LYS A 46 10.62 -2.01 17.23
C LYS A 46 10.28 -0.52 17.32
N LEU A 47 9.00 -0.17 17.22
CA LEU A 47 8.52 1.20 17.25
C LEU A 47 8.80 1.86 18.61
N GLU A 48 8.61 1.13 19.72
CA GLU A 48 8.97 1.61 21.06
C GLU A 48 10.45 2.00 21.18
N LYS A 49 11.35 1.31 20.46
CA LYS A 49 12.79 1.63 20.43
C LYS A 49 13.12 2.81 19.53
N LEU A 50 12.20 3.22 18.66
CA LEU A 50 12.36 4.29 17.69
C LEU A 50 11.57 5.55 18.08
N GLU A 51 11.24 5.70 19.36
CA GLU A 51 10.55 6.89 19.85
C GLU A 51 11.36 8.16 19.52
N GLY A 52 10.72 9.11 18.83
CA GLY A 52 11.34 10.35 18.37
C GLY A 52 12.17 10.25 17.08
N ALA A 53 12.27 9.07 16.47
CA ALA A 53 12.92 8.92 15.17
C ALA A 53 12.13 9.64 14.04
N PRO A 54 12.80 10.11 12.98
CA PRO A 54 12.13 10.77 11.88
C PRO A 54 11.22 9.79 11.11
N VAL A 55 9.96 10.18 10.90
CA VAL A 55 8.96 9.40 10.16
C VAL A 55 8.88 9.78 8.66
N MET A 56 9.65 10.78 8.25
CA MET A 56 9.66 11.32 6.88
C MET A 56 11.08 11.40 6.33
N VAL A 57 11.18 11.43 5.00
CA VAL A 57 12.44 11.63 4.27
C VAL A 57 13.06 12.97 4.65
N ALA A 58 14.39 13.03 4.74
CA ALA A 58 15.10 14.25 5.16
C ALA A 58 15.10 15.37 4.10
N ASP A 59 14.96 15.03 2.81
CA ASP A 59 14.92 16.01 1.73
C ASP A 59 13.61 16.81 1.76
N LYS A 60 13.70 18.06 2.20
CA LYS A 60 12.59 19.01 2.31
C LYS A 60 11.92 19.36 0.97
N LYS A 61 12.52 19.03 -0.16
CA LYS A 61 11.90 19.20 -1.49
C LYS A 61 10.90 18.10 -1.84
N ILE A 62 10.95 16.99 -1.12
CA ILE A 62 10.08 15.82 -1.34
C ILE A 62 9.21 15.55 -0.10
N ALA A 63 9.81 15.72 1.09
CA ALA A 63 9.15 15.47 2.36
C ALA A 63 7.86 16.28 2.50
N TRP A 64 6.78 15.58 2.84
CA TRP A 64 5.51 16.22 3.15
C TRP A 64 5.69 17.20 4.31
N PRO A 65 5.36 18.48 4.13
CA PRO A 65 5.72 19.51 5.10
C PRO A 65 4.78 19.54 6.31
N ALA A 66 3.60 18.90 6.27
CA ALA A 66 2.63 18.97 7.34
C ALA A 66 2.76 17.82 8.34
N GLN A 67 2.83 18.14 9.64
CA GLN A 67 2.55 17.19 10.70
C GLN A 67 1.05 17.11 10.94
N LEU A 68 0.52 15.89 10.99
CA LEU A 68 -0.88 15.67 11.31
C LEU A 68 -1.07 15.59 12.82
N ALA A 69 -2.15 16.18 13.32
CA ALA A 69 -2.58 16.09 14.71
C ALA A 69 -4.08 15.73 14.75
N MET A 70 -4.48 15.05 15.83
CA MET A 70 -5.88 14.75 16.08
C MET A 70 -6.61 16.01 16.53
N GLY A 71 -7.59 16.46 15.74
CA GLY A 71 -8.52 17.53 16.07
C GLY A 71 -9.93 17.03 16.34
N GLY A 72 -10.85 17.95 16.64
CA GLY A 72 -12.27 17.64 16.83
C GLY A 72 -12.95 17.08 15.57
N ASP A 73 -12.47 17.47 14.39
CA ASP A 73 -12.96 17.02 13.08
C ASP A 73 -12.16 15.82 12.49
N GLY A 74 -11.29 15.20 13.29
CA GLY A 74 -10.46 14.06 12.89
C GLY A 74 -8.97 14.42 12.67
N LEU A 75 -8.26 13.57 11.93
CA LEU A 75 -6.85 13.78 11.58
C LEU A 75 -6.73 14.96 10.60
N GLY A 76 -6.11 16.05 11.06
CA GLY A 76 -5.88 17.25 10.25
C GLY A 76 -4.47 17.78 10.45
N ASN A 77 -4.10 18.84 9.71
CA ASN A 77 -2.81 19.46 9.90
C ASN A 77 -2.72 20.11 11.30
N SER A 78 -1.58 19.91 11.96
CA SER A 78 -1.28 20.53 13.24
C SER A 78 -1.21 22.05 13.08
N LEU A 79 -2.12 22.77 13.74
CA LEU A 79 -2.13 24.23 13.76
C LEU A 79 -0.84 24.81 14.35
N ASN A 80 -0.25 24.11 15.33
CA ASN A 80 1.01 24.52 15.95
C ASN A 80 2.17 24.40 14.97
N HIS A 81 2.22 23.30 14.21
CA HIS A 81 3.24 23.07 13.19
C HIS A 81 3.14 24.06 12.03
N ILE A 82 1.92 24.36 11.57
CA ILE A 82 1.71 25.37 10.52
C ILE A 82 2.16 26.76 11.02
N ARG A 83 1.82 27.13 12.25
CA ARG A 83 2.27 28.41 12.85
C ARG A 83 3.80 28.48 12.93
N GLU A 84 4.45 27.38 13.27
CA GLU A 84 5.90 27.29 13.31
C GLU A 84 6.51 27.42 11.89
N ILE A 85 5.98 26.74 10.88
CA ILE A 85 6.44 26.90 9.50
C ILE A 85 6.31 28.35 9.03
N MET A 86 5.16 28.98 9.33
CA MET A 86 4.89 30.37 8.94
C MET A 86 5.74 31.40 9.72
N GLY A 87 6.17 31.06 10.94
CA GLY A 87 6.89 31.98 11.82
C GLY A 87 8.41 31.85 11.81
N THR A 88 8.96 30.67 11.50
CA THR A 88 10.35 30.35 11.83
C THR A 88 11.32 30.50 10.65
N SER A 89 10.92 30.14 9.42
CA SER A 89 11.83 30.22 8.26
C SER A 89 11.09 30.50 6.95
N MET A 90 11.58 31.52 6.24
CA MET A 90 11.11 31.88 4.90
C MET A 90 11.28 30.72 3.90
N GLU A 91 12.35 29.94 4.02
CA GLU A 91 12.66 28.82 3.12
C GLU A 91 11.66 27.67 3.30
N SER A 92 11.32 27.34 4.55
CA SER A 92 10.30 26.33 4.87
C SER A 92 8.93 26.70 4.29
N LEU A 93 8.58 27.99 4.35
CA LEU A 93 7.32 28.49 3.78
C LEU A 93 7.29 28.40 2.26
N ILE A 94 8.40 28.75 1.58
CA ILE A 94 8.53 28.62 0.12
C ILE A 94 8.39 27.15 -0.30
N HIS A 95 9.06 26.23 0.40
CA HIS A 95 8.97 24.81 0.11
C HIS A 95 7.55 24.26 0.31
N HIS A 96 6.90 24.64 1.41
CA HIS A 96 5.50 24.28 1.65
C HIS A 96 4.58 24.78 0.52
N PHE A 97 4.71 26.04 0.13
CA PHE A 97 3.89 26.63 -0.93
C PHE A 97 4.10 25.93 -2.28
N LYS A 98 5.36 25.70 -2.69
CA LYS A 98 5.67 25.02 -3.96
C LYS A 98 5.19 23.58 -3.98
N LEU A 99 5.40 22.82 -2.90
CA LEU A 99 4.97 21.43 -2.82
C LEU A 99 3.45 21.27 -2.93
N VAL A 100 2.69 22.15 -2.27
CA VAL A 100 1.23 22.09 -2.26
C VAL A 100 0.62 22.59 -3.58
N THR A 101 1.22 23.60 -4.22
CA THR A 101 0.67 24.21 -5.44
C THR A 101 1.19 23.58 -6.74
N GLU A 102 2.50 23.33 -6.84
CA GLU A 102 3.16 22.82 -8.04
C GLU A 102 3.47 21.31 -7.95
N GLY A 103 3.84 20.83 -6.77
CA GLY A 103 4.40 19.49 -6.55
C GLY A 103 5.92 19.43 -6.73
N PHE A 104 6.50 18.24 -6.60
CA PHE A 104 7.93 18.00 -6.84
C PHE A 104 8.15 17.32 -8.19
N HIS A 105 9.29 17.57 -8.83
CA HIS A 105 9.63 16.97 -10.12
C HIS A 105 10.12 15.55 -9.94
N VAL A 106 9.64 14.63 -10.78
CA VAL A 106 10.10 13.25 -10.81
C VAL A 106 10.95 13.04 -12.06
N PRO A 107 12.19 12.51 -11.95
CA PRO A 107 13.04 12.27 -13.12
C PRO A 107 12.32 11.48 -14.22
N ALA A 108 12.62 11.82 -15.47
CA ALA A 108 12.04 11.11 -16.62
C ALA A 108 12.47 9.64 -16.60
N GLY A 109 11.51 8.75 -16.81
CA GLY A 109 11.75 7.31 -16.72
C GLY A 109 10.48 6.50 -16.54
N GLN A 110 10.65 5.18 -16.52
CA GLN A 110 9.56 4.23 -16.33
C GLN A 110 9.98 3.18 -15.31
N VAL A 111 9.09 2.89 -14.37
CA VAL A 111 9.29 1.85 -13.36
C VAL A 111 8.05 0.98 -13.24
N TYR A 112 8.25 -0.28 -12.89
CA TYR A 112 7.22 -1.18 -12.41
C TYR A 112 7.63 -1.65 -11.02
N VAL A 113 6.79 -1.38 -10.03
CA VAL A 113 6.99 -1.83 -8.65
C VAL A 113 5.79 -2.67 -8.26
N ALA A 114 6.05 -3.85 -7.72
CA ALA A 114 5.03 -4.76 -7.22
C ALA A 114 5.19 -4.98 -5.72
N ILE A 115 4.06 -5.11 -5.04
CA ILE A 115 3.96 -5.47 -3.63
C ILE A 115 3.02 -6.66 -3.45
N GLU A 116 3.14 -7.33 -2.32
CA GLU A 116 2.15 -8.31 -1.88
C GLU A 116 0.98 -7.56 -1.25
N SER A 117 -0.15 -7.54 -1.95
CA SER A 117 -1.42 -7.20 -1.32
C SER A 117 -2.04 -8.48 -0.72
N PRO A 118 -3.01 -8.36 0.20
CA PRO A 118 -3.75 -9.52 0.71
C PRO A 118 -4.49 -10.34 -0.36
N ARG A 119 -4.57 -9.85 -1.61
CA ARG A 119 -5.23 -10.51 -2.74
C ARG A 119 -4.24 -11.08 -3.76
N GLY A 120 -2.93 -10.96 -3.50
CA GLY A 120 -1.85 -11.31 -4.39
C GLY A 120 -1.04 -10.10 -4.86
N GLU A 121 -0.30 -10.26 -5.96
CA GLU A 121 0.66 -9.27 -6.45
C GLU A 121 -0.02 -8.03 -7.05
N LEU A 122 0.05 -6.91 -6.32
CA LEU A 122 -0.42 -5.60 -6.76
C LEU A 122 0.76 -4.82 -7.34
N GLY A 123 0.68 -4.45 -8.61
CA GLY A 123 1.73 -3.72 -9.30
C GLY A 123 1.32 -2.33 -9.72
N ALA A 124 2.25 -1.38 -9.67
CA ALA A 124 2.10 -0.05 -10.24
C ALA A 124 3.20 0.18 -11.29
N GLN A 125 2.77 0.37 -12.54
CA GLN A 125 3.62 0.87 -13.61
C GLN A 125 3.44 2.38 -13.71
N VAL A 126 4.53 3.12 -13.55
CA VAL A 126 4.51 4.59 -13.59
C VAL A 126 5.53 5.08 -14.61
N VAL A 127 5.10 6.01 -15.47
CA VAL A 127 5.93 6.70 -16.45
C VAL A 127 5.96 8.18 -16.10
N SER A 128 7.16 8.74 -16.01
CA SER A 128 7.42 10.17 -15.84
C SER A 128 8.10 10.73 -17.09
N ASP A 129 7.67 11.92 -17.52
CA ASP A 129 8.31 12.72 -18.57
C ASP A 129 9.26 13.78 -18.00
N GLY A 130 9.49 13.79 -16.68
CA GLY A 130 10.28 14.81 -15.99
C GLY A 130 9.45 15.89 -15.27
N GLY A 131 8.12 15.86 -15.40
CA GLY A 131 7.21 16.81 -14.79
C GLY A 131 6.88 16.54 -13.31
N THR A 132 5.90 17.29 -12.79
CA THR A 132 5.33 17.10 -11.43
C THR A 132 4.09 16.20 -11.42
N LYS A 133 3.62 15.81 -12.61
CA LYS A 133 2.48 14.92 -12.80
C LYS A 133 2.94 13.65 -13.50
N PRO A 134 2.38 12.49 -13.15
CA PRO A 134 2.68 11.27 -13.89
C PRO A 134 2.22 11.40 -15.34
N TYR A 135 3.07 11.01 -16.28
CA TYR A 135 2.72 10.94 -17.69
C TYR A 135 1.73 9.78 -17.93
N ARG A 136 1.98 8.63 -17.29
CA ARG A 136 1.08 7.47 -17.31
C ARG A 136 1.20 6.69 -16.01
N MET A 137 0.06 6.26 -15.48
CA MET A 137 -0.02 5.28 -14.40
C MET A 137 -0.89 4.11 -14.87
N HIS A 138 -0.43 2.90 -14.60
CA HIS A 138 -1.21 1.69 -14.85
C HIS A 138 -1.04 0.75 -13.66
N PHE A 139 -2.16 0.35 -13.06
CA PHE A 139 -2.18 -0.59 -11.95
C PHE A 139 -2.47 -1.99 -12.46
N ARG A 140 -1.65 -2.96 -12.06
CA ARG A 140 -1.96 -4.38 -12.21
C ARG A 140 -2.61 -4.85 -10.93
N GLU A 141 -3.94 -4.78 -10.89
CA GLU A 141 -4.75 -5.23 -9.76
C GLU A 141 -4.89 -6.75 -9.75
N PRO A 142 -4.66 -7.43 -8.60
CA PRO A 142 -4.81 -8.88 -8.49
C PRO A 142 -6.23 -9.35 -8.82
N SER A 143 -7.24 -8.59 -8.38
CA SER A 143 -8.65 -8.92 -8.57
C SER A 143 -9.01 -9.07 -10.05
N PHE A 144 -8.47 -8.22 -10.93
CA PHE A 144 -8.72 -8.29 -12.37
C PHE A 144 -8.22 -9.61 -12.97
N ASN A 145 -7.02 -10.04 -12.58
CA ASN A 145 -6.43 -11.27 -13.08
C ASN A 145 -7.12 -12.51 -12.49
N ASN A 146 -7.39 -12.50 -11.19
CA ASN A 146 -8.03 -13.61 -10.50
C ASN A 146 -9.45 -13.85 -11.01
N LEU A 147 -10.21 -12.78 -11.30
CA LEU A 147 -11.59 -12.88 -11.77
C LEU A 147 -11.69 -13.62 -13.12
N GLN A 148 -10.70 -13.48 -14.00
CA GLN A 148 -10.66 -14.19 -15.28
C GLN A 148 -10.62 -15.72 -15.10
N ALA A 149 -10.05 -16.22 -14.00
CA ALA A 149 -9.99 -17.65 -13.70
C ALA A 149 -11.34 -18.24 -13.28
N THR A 150 -12.34 -17.42 -12.94
CA THR A 150 -13.66 -17.86 -12.46
C THR A 150 -14.33 -18.86 -13.41
N SER A 151 -14.23 -18.63 -14.72
CA SER A 151 -14.83 -19.53 -15.72
C SER A 151 -14.22 -20.93 -15.65
N ALA A 152 -12.89 -21.02 -15.56
CA ALA A 152 -12.18 -22.29 -15.47
C ALA A 152 -12.41 -22.98 -14.12
N MET A 153 -12.49 -22.22 -13.01
CA MET A 153 -12.77 -22.78 -11.69
C MET A 153 -14.20 -23.31 -11.53
N SER A 154 -15.14 -22.83 -12.35
CA SER A 154 -16.56 -23.21 -12.26
C SER A 154 -16.97 -24.32 -13.23
N GLU A 155 -16.06 -24.74 -14.11
CA GLU A 155 -16.34 -25.76 -15.11
C GLU A 155 -16.58 -27.13 -14.45
N GLY A 156 -17.70 -27.78 -14.79
CA GLY A 156 -18.10 -29.07 -14.21
C GLY A 156 -18.76 -29.00 -12.83
N GLY A 157 -18.87 -27.81 -12.23
CA GLY A 157 -19.54 -27.58 -10.95
C GLY A 157 -21.05 -27.29 -11.07
N MET A 158 -21.72 -27.18 -9.92
CA MET A 158 -23.10 -26.71 -9.83
C MET A 158 -23.16 -25.18 -9.79
N VAL A 159 -24.33 -24.60 -10.11
CA VAL A 159 -24.57 -23.15 -9.98
C VAL A 159 -24.29 -22.64 -8.56
N ALA A 160 -24.56 -23.46 -7.54
CA ALA A 160 -24.27 -23.13 -6.14
C ALA A 160 -22.75 -22.98 -5.87
N ASP A 161 -21.91 -23.75 -6.56
CA ASP A 161 -20.46 -23.76 -6.35
C ASP A 161 -19.79 -22.48 -6.86
N ILE A 162 -20.42 -21.79 -7.82
CA ILE A 162 -19.94 -20.51 -8.36
C ILE A 162 -19.76 -19.48 -7.25
N ILE A 163 -20.66 -19.46 -6.26
CA ILE A 163 -20.60 -18.51 -5.14
C ILE A 163 -19.31 -18.74 -4.34
N GLY A 164 -19.00 -20.00 -4.00
CA GLY A 164 -17.78 -20.35 -3.27
C GLY A 164 -16.52 -20.10 -4.09
N ALA A 165 -16.55 -20.44 -5.38
CA ALA A 165 -15.43 -20.21 -6.30
C ALA A 165 -15.08 -18.72 -6.39
N VAL A 166 -16.07 -17.85 -6.65
CA VAL A 166 -15.90 -16.39 -6.76
C VAL A 166 -15.52 -15.77 -5.41
N ALA A 167 -16.20 -16.13 -4.31
CA ALA A 167 -15.88 -15.57 -2.99
C ALA A 167 -14.46 -15.91 -2.55
N SER A 168 -13.96 -17.11 -2.90
CA SER A 168 -12.62 -17.56 -2.51
C SER A 168 -11.47 -16.75 -3.13
N ILE A 169 -11.71 -16.08 -4.26
CA ILE A 169 -10.70 -15.22 -4.93
C ILE A 169 -10.81 -13.75 -4.51
N ASP A 170 -11.79 -13.39 -3.68
CA ASP A 170 -12.05 -12.05 -3.12
C ASP A 170 -11.96 -10.89 -4.14
N PRO A 171 -12.81 -10.87 -5.18
CA PRO A 171 -12.75 -9.84 -6.20
C PRO A 171 -13.39 -8.55 -5.68
N VAL A 172 -12.61 -7.46 -5.67
CA VAL A 172 -13.14 -6.11 -5.41
C VAL A 172 -13.29 -5.39 -6.75
N MET A 173 -14.54 -5.12 -7.14
CA MET A 173 -14.87 -4.59 -8.47
C MET A 173 -14.23 -3.23 -8.75
N GLY A 174 -14.00 -2.41 -7.73
CA GLY A 174 -13.27 -1.15 -7.89
C GLY A 174 -11.84 -1.32 -8.41
N GLY A 175 -11.18 -2.47 -8.19
CA GLY A 175 -9.87 -2.79 -8.80
C GLY A 175 -9.97 -3.47 -10.15
N VAL A 176 -11.11 -4.07 -10.49
CA VAL A 176 -11.34 -4.77 -11.76
C VAL A 176 -11.65 -3.80 -12.89
N ASP A 177 -12.34 -2.70 -12.59
CA ASP A 177 -12.87 -1.76 -13.58
C ASP A 177 -11.87 -0.68 -14.06
N ARG A 178 -10.66 -0.64 -13.50
CA ARG A 178 -9.67 0.44 -13.69
C ARG A 178 -8.70 0.24 -14.85
#